data_AF-A0A329X1B6-F1
#
_entry.id   AF-A0A329X1B6-F1
#
_cell.length_a   1.000
_cell.length_b   1.000
_cell.length_c   1.000
_cell.angle_alpha   90.00
_cell.angle_beta   90.00
_cell.angle_gamma   90.00
#
_symmetry.space_group_name_H-M   'P 1'
#
loop_
_entity.id
_entity.type
_entity.pdbx_description
1 polymer ?
#
loop_
_entity_poly.entity_id
_entity_poly.type
_entity_poly.pdbx_seq_one_letter_code
_entity_poly.pdbx_strand_id
1 'polypeptide(L)'
;MKKKRAFLKWAGGKYPLVDDIKRHLPAGSCLIEPFVGAGSVFLNTDYDSYILADINSDLINLYNTVKLRADEFIVHTQPLFTQEYNTAEHFYQLREQFNQSTDPFHRSVLFLYLNRHCYNGLCRYNSHGKFNVPFGRYKKPYFPEEELHWFAEKAQNATFICEHYQHTLNEAHKGSVIYCDPPYAPLSATANFTAYHTNSFNIADQENLANIAFKLSSERAVPVLISNHDTPMTRKWYYQASLHIVKARRTISRNILARSKVDELLALYR
;
A
#
# COMPACT_ATOMS: atom_id res chain seq x y z
N MET A 1 -16.98 -15.23 -0.95
CA MET A 1 -17.04 -13.90 -1.61
C MET A 1 -16.01 -13.81 -2.72
N LYS A 2 -16.31 -13.11 -3.81
CA LYS A 2 -15.34 -12.81 -4.89
C LYS A 2 -14.34 -11.76 -4.38
N LYS A 3 -13.04 -11.98 -4.61
CA LYS A 3 -11.98 -11.01 -4.22
C LYS A 3 -12.21 -9.65 -4.86
N LYS A 4 -12.07 -8.59 -4.07
CA LYS A 4 -12.25 -7.19 -4.45
C LYS A 4 -10.90 -6.56 -4.77
N ARG A 5 -10.82 -5.89 -5.93
CA ARG A 5 -9.59 -5.20 -6.36
C ARG A 5 -9.55 -3.79 -5.77
N ALA A 6 -8.34 -3.29 -5.57
CA ALA A 6 -8.13 -1.88 -5.26
C ALA A 6 -8.32 -1.02 -6.52
N PHE A 7 -8.79 0.20 -6.32
CA PHE A 7 -8.94 1.19 -7.39
C PHE A 7 -7.61 1.88 -7.77
N LEU A 8 -6.52 1.64 -7.02
CA LEU A 8 -5.17 2.07 -7.37
C LEU A 8 -4.31 0.91 -7.88
N LYS A 9 -3.39 1.22 -8.79
CA LYS A 9 -2.21 0.39 -9.06
C LYS A 9 -1.15 0.74 -8.00
N TRP A 10 -0.62 -0.27 -7.32
CA TRP A 10 0.35 -0.02 -6.25
C TRP A 10 1.43 -1.09 -6.25
N ALA A 11 2.67 -0.66 -6.04
CA ALA A 11 3.79 -1.58 -5.86
C ALA A 11 3.56 -2.42 -4.59
N GLY A 12 3.88 -3.71 -4.63
CA GLY A 12 3.67 -4.60 -3.49
C GLY A 12 2.22 -5.01 -3.23
N GLY A 13 1.26 -4.62 -4.08
CA GLY A 13 -0.16 -4.92 -3.88
C GLY A 13 -0.46 -6.39 -3.59
N LYS A 14 -1.03 -6.66 -2.41
CA LYS A 14 -1.22 -8.01 -1.85
C LYS A 14 -2.42 -8.79 -2.39
N TYR A 15 -3.17 -8.26 -3.36
CA TYR A 15 -4.32 -8.94 -3.98
C TYR A 15 -4.12 -10.44 -4.29
N PRO A 16 -2.96 -10.91 -4.82
CA PRO A 16 -2.72 -12.34 -5.03
C PRO A 16 -2.62 -13.16 -3.74
N LEU A 17 -2.08 -12.56 -2.67
CA LEU A 17 -1.75 -13.17 -1.38
C LEU A 17 -2.85 -12.99 -0.32
N VAL A 18 -3.91 -12.23 -0.61
CA VAL A 18 -5.00 -11.94 0.33
C VAL A 18 -5.57 -13.20 0.99
N ASP A 19 -5.76 -14.30 0.27
CA ASP A 19 -6.33 -15.52 0.88
C ASP A 19 -5.37 -16.16 1.88
N ASP A 20 -4.07 -16.14 1.59
CA ASP A 20 -3.05 -16.66 2.49
C ASP A 20 -2.92 -15.76 3.71
N ILE A 21 -2.90 -14.43 3.53
CA ILE A 21 -2.91 -13.46 4.63
C ILE A 21 -4.13 -13.68 5.52
N LYS A 22 -5.34 -13.74 4.95
CA LYS A 22 -6.59 -13.98 5.69
C LYS A 22 -6.59 -15.27 6.50
N ARG A 23 -5.90 -16.31 6.04
CA ARG A 23 -5.80 -17.58 6.77
C ARG A 23 -5.01 -17.44 8.07
N HIS A 24 -4.03 -16.54 8.10
CA HIS A 24 -3.15 -16.32 9.24
C HIS A 24 -3.55 -15.11 10.09
N LEU A 25 -4.37 -14.20 9.54
CA LEU A 25 -4.85 -13.00 10.22
C LEU A 25 -5.86 -13.38 11.32
N PRO A 26 -5.59 -13.06 12.60
CA PRO A 26 -6.51 -13.41 13.70
C PRO A 26 -7.82 -12.65 13.65
N ALA A 27 -8.84 -13.18 14.33
CA ALA A 27 -10.09 -12.46 14.55
C ALA A 27 -9.91 -11.32 15.56
N GLY A 28 -10.71 -10.25 15.41
CA GLY A 28 -10.76 -9.09 16.30
C GLY A 28 -11.84 -8.12 15.83
N SER A 29 -12.01 -7.02 16.55
CA SER A 29 -13.01 -5.98 16.21
C SER A 29 -12.45 -4.89 15.30
N CYS A 30 -11.15 -4.61 15.38
CA CYS A 30 -10.51 -3.55 14.60
C CYS A 30 -9.25 -4.06 13.90
N LEU A 31 -9.13 -3.85 12.58
CA LEU A 31 -7.89 -4.08 11.85
C LEU A 31 -7.10 -2.78 11.69
N ILE A 32 -5.85 -2.81 12.15
CA ILE A 32 -4.91 -1.71 11.98
C ILE A 32 -3.92 -2.08 10.85
N GLU A 33 -3.84 -1.25 9.81
CA GLU A 33 -2.85 -1.38 8.74
C GLU A 33 -1.95 -0.12 8.71
N PRO A 34 -0.76 -0.15 9.33
CA PRO A 34 0.17 1.00 9.35
C PRO A 34 0.84 1.30 8.00
N PHE A 35 0.67 0.42 7.02
CA PHE A 35 1.21 0.50 5.67
C PHE A 35 0.12 0.13 4.65
N VAL A 36 -1.01 0.83 4.68
CA VAL A 36 -2.22 0.41 3.94
C VAL A 36 -1.94 0.29 2.43
N GLY A 37 -1.12 1.17 1.85
CA GLY A 37 -0.89 1.21 0.41
C GLY A 37 -2.22 1.19 -0.34
N ALA A 38 -2.39 0.29 -1.32
CA ALA A 38 -3.66 0.11 -2.05
C ALA A 38 -4.83 -0.49 -1.25
N GLY A 39 -4.65 -0.87 0.02
CA GLY A 39 -5.72 -1.40 0.87
C GLY A 39 -6.25 -2.78 0.44
N SER A 40 -5.40 -3.64 -0.14
CA SER A 40 -5.86 -4.96 -0.64
C SER A 40 -6.37 -5.87 0.48
N VAL A 41 -5.78 -5.82 1.67
CA VAL A 41 -6.23 -6.62 2.83
C VAL A 41 -7.52 -6.03 3.38
N PHE A 42 -7.52 -4.73 3.72
CA PHE A 42 -8.72 -3.95 4.05
C PHE A 42 -9.91 -4.31 3.16
N LEU A 43 -9.79 -4.21 1.83
CA LEU A 43 -10.89 -4.44 0.90
C LEU A 43 -11.44 -5.88 0.89
N ASN A 44 -10.73 -6.84 1.48
CA ASN A 44 -11.06 -8.26 1.43
C ASN A 44 -11.21 -8.95 2.80
N THR A 45 -11.06 -8.23 3.92
CA THR A 45 -11.38 -8.71 5.28
C THR A 45 -12.69 -8.13 5.77
N ASP A 46 -13.26 -8.62 6.87
CA ASP A 46 -14.58 -8.18 7.36
C ASP A 46 -14.49 -7.91 8.88
N TYR A 47 -13.74 -6.88 9.26
CA TYR A 47 -13.65 -6.37 10.64
C TYR A 47 -14.71 -5.30 10.88
N ASP A 48 -15.09 -5.07 12.14
CA ASP A 48 -16.10 -4.07 12.49
C ASP A 48 -15.61 -2.64 12.20
N SER A 49 -14.32 -2.39 12.41
CA SER A 49 -13.68 -1.10 12.10
C SER A 49 -12.23 -1.26 11.62
N TYR A 50 -11.70 -0.19 11.03
CA TYR A 50 -10.34 -0.15 10.49
C TYR A 50 -9.61 1.15 10.87
N ILE A 51 -8.33 1.03 11.21
CA ILE A 51 -7.40 2.16 11.29
C ILE A 51 -6.34 1.96 10.21
N LEU A 52 -6.38 2.80 9.18
CA LEU A 52 -5.58 2.62 7.97
C LEU A 52 -4.63 3.80 7.83
N ALA A 53 -3.33 3.55 7.91
CA ALA A 53 -2.31 4.59 7.82
C ALA A 53 -1.30 4.34 6.71
N ASP A 54 -0.75 5.43 6.22
CA ASP A 54 0.39 5.46 5.31
C ASP A 54 1.14 6.77 5.51
N ILE A 55 2.43 6.79 5.20
CA ILE A 55 3.23 8.02 5.24
C ILE A 55 2.93 8.93 4.04
N ASN A 56 2.32 8.39 2.98
CA ASN A 56 1.97 9.14 1.79
C ASN A 56 0.69 9.97 2.01
N SER A 57 0.86 11.28 2.17
CA SER A 57 -0.25 12.21 2.38
C SER A 57 -1.22 12.30 1.19
N ASP A 58 -0.74 12.18 -0.05
CA ASP A 58 -1.62 12.20 -1.23
C ASP A 58 -2.53 10.98 -1.29
N LEU A 59 -2.02 9.82 -0.86
CA LEU A 59 -2.80 8.59 -0.75
C LEU A 59 -3.91 8.72 0.29
N ILE A 60 -3.58 9.22 1.49
CA ILE A 60 -4.54 9.38 2.58
C ILE A 60 -5.57 10.47 2.24
N ASN A 61 -5.15 11.55 1.60
CA ASN A 61 -6.05 12.61 1.12
C ASN A 61 -7.04 12.06 0.08
N LEU A 62 -6.56 11.25 -0.86
CA LEU A 62 -7.42 10.58 -1.83
C LEU A 62 -8.43 9.65 -1.15
N TYR A 63 -8.00 8.85 -0.17
CA TYR A 63 -8.90 7.94 0.55
C TYR A 63 -9.99 8.68 1.32
N ASN A 64 -9.64 9.76 2.02
CA ASN A 64 -10.63 10.60 2.68
C ASN A 64 -11.56 11.29 1.67
N THR A 65 -11.04 11.73 0.52
CA THR A 65 -11.86 12.31 -0.56
C THR A 65 -12.89 11.31 -1.09
N VAL A 66 -12.46 10.09 -1.41
CA VAL A 66 -13.37 9.03 -1.89
C VAL A 66 -14.36 8.60 -0.81
N LYS A 67 -13.94 8.53 0.47
CA LYS A 67 -14.83 8.24 1.59
C LYS A 67 -15.96 9.26 1.74
N LEU A 68 -15.64 10.55 1.62
CA LEU A 68 -16.56 11.64 1.96
C LEU A 68 -17.36 12.16 0.76
N ARG A 69 -16.79 12.09 -0.46
CA ARG A 69 -17.29 12.77 -1.67
C ARG A 69 -17.18 11.87 -2.90
N ALA A 70 -17.55 10.59 -2.78
CA ALA A 70 -17.36 9.57 -3.82
C ALA A 70 -17.96 9.96 -5.19
N ASP A 71 -19.24 10.34 -5.22
CA ASP A 71 -19.94 10.64 -6.48
C ASP A 71 -19.33 11.87 -7.17
N GLU A 72 -19.05 12.92 -6.40
CA GLU A 72 -18.39 14.13 -6.89
C GLU A 72 -16.99 13.82 -7.43
N PHE A 73 -16.21 13.02 -6.68
CA PHE A 73 -14.89 12.57 -7.11
C PHE A 73 -14.96 11.81 -8.44
N ILE A 74 -15.94 10.91 -8.61
CA ILE A 74 -16.15 10.14 -9.84
C ILE A 74 -16.49 11.07 -11.01
N VAL A 75 -17.44 11.98 -10.83
CA VAL A 75 -17.87 12.96 -11.85
C VAL A 75 -16.69 13.83 -12.34
N HIS A 76 -15.80 14.25 -11.43
CA HIS A 76 -14.63 15.04 -11.81
C HIS A 76 -13.49 14.22 -12.41
N THR A 77 -13.38 12.93 -12.07
CA THR A 77 -12.25 12.10 -12.51
C THR A 77 -12.51 11.35 -13.80
N GLN A 78 -13.73 10.84 -14.01
CA GLN A 78 -14.12 10.04 -15.18
C GLN A 78 -13.84 10.75 -16.52
N PRO A 79 -14.05 12.08 -16.68
CA PRO A 79 -13.74 12.79 -17.93
C PRO A 79 -12.25 12.76 -18.31
N LEU A 80 -11.34 12.52 -17.35
CA LEU A 80 -9.90 12.39 -17.61
C LEU A 80 -9.50 11.01 -18.17
N PHE A 81 -10.43 10.07 -18.31
CA PHE A 81 -10.19 8.70 -18.80
C PHE A 81 -10.65 8.50 -20.24
N THR A 82 -10.38 9.49 -21.10
CA THR A 82 -10.67 9.47 -22.53
C THR A 82 -9.38 9.36 -23.37
N GLN A 83 -9.49 9.17 -24.68
CA GLN A 83 -8.31 9.14 -25.56
C GLN A 83 -7.62 10.51 -25.67
N GLU A 84 -8.38 11.60 -25.54
CA GLU A 84 -7.84 12.97 -25.54
C GLU A 84 -6.83 13.16 -24.41
N TYR A 85 -7.16 12.73 -23.20
CA TYR A 85 -6.29 12.81 -22.03
C TYR A 85 -5.24 11.70 -21.95
N ASN A 86 -5.18 10.78 -22.92
CA ASN A 86 -4.20 9.70 -22.97
C ASN A 86 -3.02 10.02 -23.91
N THR A 87 -2.55 11.27 -23.87
CA THR A 87 -1.38 11.74 -24.63
C THR A 87 -0.25 12.15 -23.67
N ALA A 88 0.99 12.15 -24.16
CA ALA A 88 2.12 12.59 -23.36
C ALA A 88 2.00 14.08 -22.95
N GLU A 89 1.45 14.91 -23.84
CA GLU A 89 1.23 16.33 -23.59
C GLU A 89 0.28 16.57 -22.42
N HIS A 90 -0.95 16.04 -22.49
CA HIS A 90 -1.92 16.17 -21.40
C HIS A 90 -1.42 15.54 -20.10
N PHE A 91 -0.74 14.39 -20.18
CA PHE A 91 -0.16 13.76 -19.00
C PHE A 91 0.83 14.68 -18.27
N TYR A 92 1.75 15.32 -19.00
CA TYR A 92 2.74 16.19 -18.37
C TYR A 92 2.16 17.52 -17.90
N GLN A 93 1.15 18.06 -18.60
CA GLN A 93 0.39 19.23 -18.14
C GLN A 93 -0.33 18.94 -16.82
N LEU A 94 -1.09 17.84 -16.74
CA LEU A 94 -1.80 17.44 -15.52
C LEU A 94 -0.84 17.06 -14.39
N ARG A 95 0.32 16.48 -14.70
CA ARG A 95 1.36 16.24 -13.70
C ARG A 95 1.92 17.53 -13.10
N GLU A 96 2.10 18.57 -13.92
CA GLU A 96 2.56 19.86 -13.43
C GLU A 96 1.47 20.54 -12.58
N GLN A 97 0.20 20.49 -13.01
CA GLN A 97 -0.93 20.96 -12.20
C GLN A 97 -0.99 20.24 -10.84
N PHE A 98 -0.79 18.93 -10.81
CA PHE A 98 -0.71 18.16 -9.56
C PHE A 98 0.43 18.65 -8.66
N ASN A 99 1.60 18.94 -9.22
CA ASN A 99 2.76 19.40 -8.46
C ASN A 99 2.63 20.85 -7.95
N GLN A 100 1.79 21.67 -8.58
CA GLN A 100 1.56 23.07 -8.22
C GLN A 100 0.31 23.27 -7.34
N SER A 101 -0.65 22.36 -7.42
CA SER A 101 -1.92 22.47 -6.69
C SER A 101 -1.77 22.22 -5.20
N THR A 102 -2.40 23.09 -4.41
CA THR A 102 -2.59 22.95 -2.96
C THR A 102 -4.01 22.51 -2.59
N ASP A 103 -4.93 22.38 -3.56
CA ASP A 103 -6.31 21.93 -3.31
C ASP A 103 -6.36 20.40 -3.15
N PRO A 104 -6.71 19.87 -1.97
CA PRO A 104 -6.74 18.43 -1.73
C PRO A 104 -7.68 17.66 -2.66
N PHE A 105 -8.81 18.25 -3.05
CA PHE A 105 -9.77 17.59 -3.92
C PHE A 105 -9.21 17.46 -5.34
N HIS A 106 -8.75 18.56 -5.94
CA HIS A 106 -8.12 18.54 -7.26
C HIS A 106 -6.88 17.63 -7.30
N ARG A 107 -6.04 17.67 -6.25
CA ARG A 107 -4.90 16.74 -6.12
C ARG A 107 -5.36 15.28 -6.14
N SER A 108 -6.44 14.94 -5.44
CA SER A 108 -6.96 13.57 -5.42
C SER A 108 -7.43 13.10 -6.80
N VAL A 109 -8.14 13.96 -7.54
CA VAL A 109 -8.59 13.69 -8.92
C VAL A 109 -7.38 13.41 -9.81
N LEU A 110 -6.39 14.30 -9.79
CA LEU A 110 -5.17 14.15 -10.58
C LEU A 110 -4.33 12.95 -10.14
N PHE A 111 -4.30 12.61 -8.85
CA PHE A 111 -3.55 11.48 -8.34
C PHE A 111 -4.04 10.15 -8.93
N LEU A 112 -5.37 9.94 -9.00
CA LEU A 112 -5.92 8.73 -9.63
C LEU A 112 -5.64 8.70 -11.14
N TYR A 113 -5.79 9.84 -11.83
CA TYR A 113 -5.42 9.96 -13.24
C TYR A 113 -3.95 9.58 -13.45
N LEU A 114 -3.02 10.20 -12.71
CA LEU A 114 -1.58 9.95 -12.81
C LEU A 114 -1.27 8.49 -12.52
N ASN A 115 -1.86 7.89 -11.47
CA ASN A 115 -1.64 6.48 -11.13
C ASN A 115 -2.01 5.53 -12.29
N ARG A 116 -3.10 5.82 -12.99
CA ARG A 116 -3.60 4.96 -14.08
C ARG A 116 -2.89 5.22 -15.42
N HIS A 117 -2.33 6.42 -15.61
CA HIS A 117 -1.67 6.84 -16.85
C HIS A 117 -0.13 6.77 -16.80
N CYS A 118 0.48 6.74 -15.62
CA CYS A 118 1.94 6.74 -15.46
C CYS A 118 2.58 5.36 -15.67
N TYR A 119 3.89 5.36 -15.88
CA TYR A 119 4.68 4.15 -16.03
C TYR A 119 4.49 3.20 -14.85
N ASN A 120 4.00 1.99 -15.14
CA ASN A 120 3.70 0.90 -14.20
C ASN A 120 2.81 1.23 -12.99
N GLY A 121 2.14 2.40 -12.94
CA GLY A 121 1.40 2.82 -11.76
C GLY A 121 2.31 3.08 -10.55
N LEU A 122 3.55 3.50 -10.81
CA LEU A 122 4.48 3.90 -9.75
C LEU A 122 3.98 5.17 -9.06
N CYS A 123 4.21 5.23 -7.76
CA CYS A 123 4.09 6.45 -6.97
C CYS A 123 5.51 6.86 -6.57
N ARG A 124 6.04 7.94 -7.14
CA ARG A 124 7.41 8.40 -6.88
C ARG A 124 7.50 9.92 -6.96
N TYR A 125 8.16 10.46 -5.95
CA TYR A 125 8.43 11.88 -5.79
C TYR A 125 9.95 12.11 -5.83
N ASN A 126 10.36 13.31 -6.24
CA ASN A 126 11.76 13.73 -6.08
C ASN A 126 12.01 14.31 -4.67
N SER A 127 13.24 14.73 -4.39
CA SER A 127 13.63 15.35 -3.11
C SER A 127 12.88 16.64 -2.76
N HIS A 128 12.18 17.25 -3.73
CA HIS A 128 11.36 18.44 -3.52
C HIS A 128 9.87 18.10 -3.38
N GLY A 129 9.52 16.82 -3.18
CA GLY A 129 8.14 16.38 -3.03
C GLY A 129 7.31 16.43 -4.32
N LYS A 130 7.93 16.60 -5.50
CA LYS A 130 7.21 16.65 -6.78
C LYS A 130 7.11 15.26 -7.41
N PHE A 131 5.91 14.87 -7.81
CA PHE A 131 5.65 13.62 -8.53
C PHE A 131 6.37 13.66 -9.88
N ASN A 132 7.22 12.64 -10.14
CA ASN A 132 8.16 12.64 -11.27
C ASN A 132 8.12 11.37 -12.12
N VAL A 133 7.04 10.59 -12.06
CA VAL A 133 6.89 9.38 -12.89
C VAL A 133 6.55 9.78 -14.33
N PRO A 134 7.16 9.16 -15.36
CA PRO A 134 6.87 9.45 -16.76
C PRO A 134 5.56 8.82 -17.23
N PHE A 135 5.08 9.27 -18.40
CA PHE A 135 3.89 8.73 -19.05
C PHE A 135 4.04 7.24 -19.39
N GLY A 136 3.00 6.44 -19.13
CA GLY A 136 3.01 4.98 -19.24
C GLY A 136 2.66 4.41 -20.62
N ARG A 137 2.12 5.23 -21.54
CA ARG A 137 1.77 4.84 -22.93
C ARG A 137 0.84 3.62 -23.01
N TYR A 138 -0.16 3.52 -22.14
CA TYR A 138 -1.17 2.46 -22.24
C TYR A 138 -2.14 2.74 -23.40
N LYS A 139 -2.66 1.69 -24.03
CA LYS A 139 -3.66 1.83 -25.11
C LYS A 139 -4.98 2.44 -24.64
N LYS A 140 -5.45 2.01 -23.47
CA LYS A 140 -6.68 2.47 -22.83
C LYS A 140 -6.58 2.25 -21.31
N PRO A 141 -6.23 3.28 -20.53
CA PRO A 141 -6.29 3.22 -19.08
C PRO A 141 -7.70 2.86 -18.60
N TYR A 142 -7.80 1.95 -17.63
CA TYR A 142 -9.07 1.53 -17.05
C TYR A 142 -9.50 2.51 -15.96
N PHE A 143 -10.73 3.02 -16.04
CA PHE A 143 -11.37 3.82 -14.99
C PHE A 143 -12.04 2.88 -13.97
N PRO A 144 -11.62 2.88 -12.69
CA PRO A 144 -12.04 1.90 -11.70
C PRO A 144 -13.30 2.30 -10.94
N GLU A 145 -14.41 2.53 -11.65
CA GLU A 145 -15.67 3.04 -11.09
C GLU A 145 -16.28 2.09 -10.04
N GLU A 146 -16.43 0.81 -10.37
CA GLU A 146 -16.94 -0.20 -9.43
C GLU A 146 -16.07 -0.33 -8.19
N GLU A 147 -14.74 -0.28 -8.35
CA GLU A 147 -13.81 -0.33 -7.22
C GLU A 147 -13.85 0.92 -6.34
N LEU A 148 -14.13 2.09 -6.92
CA LEU A 148 -14.32 3.35 -6.18
C LEU A 148 -15.58 3.29 -5.31
N HIS A 149 -16.72 2.86 -5.87
CA HIS A 149 -17.95 2.70 -5.09
C HIS A 149 -17.78 1.68 -3.96
N TRP A 150 -17.18 0.52 -4.25
CA TRP A 150 -16.90 -0.49 -3.22
C TRP A 150 -15.96 0.03 -2.14
N PHE A 151 -14.92 0.78 -2.51
CA PHE A 151 -14.02 1.39 -1.54
C PHE A 151 -14.77 2.40 -0.67
N ALA A 152 -15.59 3.28 -1.26
CA ALA A 152 -16.35 4.30 -0.53
C ALA A 152 -17.34 3.69 0.47
N GLU A 153 -18.05 2.62 0.08
CA GLU A 153 -18.94 1.86 0.97
C GLU A 153 -18.18 1.30 2.17
N LYS A 154 -17.06 0.61 1.91
CA LYS A 154 -16.27 -0.01 2.97
C LYS A 154 -15.57 1.02 3.87
N ALA A 155 -15.16 2.15 3.30
CA ALA A 155 -14.46 3.23 3.97
C ALA A 155 -15.28 3.89 5.08
N GLN A 156 -16.60 3.69 5.12
CA GLN A 156 -17.45 4.22 6.20
C GLN A 156 -17.04 3.67 7.57
N ASN A 157 -16.53 2.44 7.62
CA ASN A 157 -16.03 1.80 8.85
C ASN A 157 -14.52 2.00 9.06
N ALA A 158 -13.86 2.89 8.29
CA ALA A 158 -12.42 3.08 8.33
C ALA A 158 -12.02 4.51 8.69
N THR A 159 -10.96 4.65 9.48
CA THR A 159 -10.28 5.92 9.75
C THR A 159 -8.96 5.94 8.98
N PHE A 160 -8.75 6.93 8.13
CA PHE A 160 -7.53 7.08 7.34
C PHE A 160 -6.61 8.14 7.96
N ILE A 161 -5.36 7.79 8.25
CA ILE A 161 -4.42 8.64 8.99
C ILE A 161 -3.10 8.74 8.21
N CYS A 162 -2.59 9.96 8.03
CA CYS A 162 -1.29 10.19 7.42
C CYS A 162 -0.23 10.26 8.52
N GLU A 163 0.42 9.14 8.80
CA GLU A 163 1.30 9.02 9.96
C GLU A 163 2.37 7.94 9.76
N HIS A 164 3.46 8.05 10.51
CA HIS A 164 4.51 7.04 10.56
C HIS A 164 4.05 5.80 11.35
N TYR A 165 4.46 4.61 10.88
CA TYR A 165 4.00 3.32 11.41
C TYR A 165 4.11 3.18 12.94
N GLN A 166 5.16 3.74 13.54
CA GLN A 166 5.39 3.65 14.99
C GLN A 166 4.26 4.28 15.79
N HIS A 167 3.70 5.40 15.32
CA HIS A 167 2.61 6.08 16.01
C HIS A 167 1.29 5.34 15.79
N THR A 168 1.01 4.90 14.57
CA THR A 168 -0.22 4.13 14.27
C THR A 168 -0.27 2.81 15.06
N LEU A 169 0.88 2.18 15.31
CA LEU A 169 0.96 0.99 16.15
C LEU A 169 0.62 1.26 17.63
N ASN A 170 0.76 2.50 18.10
CA ASN A 170 0.39 2.86 19.49
C ASN A 170 -1.13 2.98 19.68
N GLU A 171 -1.88 3.24 18.61
CA GLU A 171 -3.36 3.26 18.60
C GLU A 171 -4.01 1.88 18.84
N ALA A 172 -3.20 0.82 18.82
CA ALA A 172 -3.64 -0.52 19.14
C ALA A 172 -4.25 -0.60 20.54
N HIS A 173 -5.38 -1.26 20.64
CA HIS A 173 -6.13 -1.48 21.87
C HIS A 173 -6.60 -2.93 21.95
N LYS A 174 -7.22 -3.30 23.07
CA LYS A 174 -7.75 -4.66 23.23
C LYS A 174 -8.79 -4.95 22.15
N GLY A 175 -8.61 -6.05 21.41
CA GLY A 175 -9.46 -6.43 20.27
C GLY A 175 -8.94 -5.95 18.91
N SER A 176 -7.89 -5.12 18.88
CA SER A 176 -7.19 -4.80 17.64
C SER A 176 -6.44 -6.02 17.10
N VAL A 177 -6.35 -6.12 15.78
CA VAL A 177 -5.45 -7.00 15.04
C VAL A 177 -4.63 -6.10 14.13
N ILE A 178 -3.33 -6.34 14.03
CA ILE A 178 -2.45 -5.51 13.22
C ILE A 178 -1.92 -6.31 12.03
N TYR A 179 -2.03 -5.72 10.84
CA TYR A 179 -1.37 -6.22 9.64
C TYR A 179 -0.36 -5.21 9.12
N CYS A 180 0.91 -5.61 9.06
CA CYS A 180 2.00 -4.78 8.57
C CYS A 180 2.51 -5.30 7.23
N ASP A 181 2.46 -4.46 6.20
CA ASP A 181 3.07 -4.69 4.90
C ASP A 181 4.14 -3.64 4.57
N PRO A 182 5.28 -3.65 5.29
CA PRO A 182 6.30 -2.62 5.11
C PRO A 182 6.93 -2.68 3.70
N PRO A 183 7.58 -1.59 3.25
CA PRO A 183 8.51 -1.66 2.12
C PRO A 183 9.47 -2.84 2.30
N TYR A 184 9.58 -3.71 1.29
CA TYR A 184 10.33 -4.96 1.44
C TYR A 184 11.82 -4.74 1.71
N ALA A 185 12.39 -5.67 2.46
CA ALA A 185 13.82 -5.71 2.70
C ALA A 185 14.61 -5.87 1.38
N PRO A 186 15.78 -5.23 1.26
CA PRO A 186 16.63 -5.41 0.08
C PRO A 186 17.03 -6.87 -0.08
N LEU A 187 16.97 -7.37 -1.32
CA LEU A 187 17.29 -8.77 -1.65
C LEU A 187 18.78 -9.12 -1.51
N SER A 188 19.66 -8.11 -1.45
CA SER A 188 21.09 -8.28 -1.17
C SER A 188 21.68 -7.06 -0.48
N ALA A 189 22.77 -7.25 0.26
CA ALA A 189 23.54 -6.14 0.85
C ALA A 189 24.12 -5.16 -0.20
N THR A 190 24.30 -5.61 -1.45
CA THR A 190 24.75 -4.77 -2.57
C THR A 190 23.62 -3.98 -3.24
N ALA A 191 22.35 -4.41 -3.10
CA ALA A 191 21.20 -3.63 -3.55
C ALA A 191 20.99 -2.35 -2.70
N ASN A 192 21.54 -2.30 -1.49
CA ASN A 192 21.58 -1.09 -0.65
C ASN A 192 22.39 0.05 -1.30
N PHE A 193 23.41 -0.26 -2.11
CA PHE A 193 24.38 0.73 -2.58
C PHE A 193 23.89 1.59 -3.76
N THR A 194 22.73 1.28 -4.35
CA THR A 194 22.18 2.00 -5.51
C THR A 194 20.89 2.78 -5.22
N ALA A 195 20.38 2.71 -4.00
CA ALA A 195 19.22 3.50 -3.57
C ALA A 195 19.69 4.87 -3.08
N TYR A 196 19.90 5.81 -4.01
CA TYR A 196 20.06 7.22 -3.67
C TYR A 196 18.87 7.65 -2.78
N HIS A 197 19.24 8.03 -1.55
CA HIS A 197 18.38 8.37 -0.43
C HIS A 197 17.24 9.31 -0.79
N THR A 198 16.01 8.86 -0.49
CA THR A 198 14.85 9.68 -0.05
C THR A 198 13.62 8.83 0.35
N ASN A 199 13.71 7.49 0.39
CA ASN A 199 12.62 6.64 0.89
C ASN A 199 12.93 6.08 2.30
N SER A 200 12.04 6.39 3.23
CA SER A 200 12.16 6.41 4.68
C SER A 200 11.81 5.09 5.39
N PHE A 201 12.31 3.95 4.92
CA PHE A 201 12.18 2.69 5.66
C PHE A 201 13.46 1.86 5.51
N ASN A 202 14.35 1.97 6.49
CA ASN A 202 15.67 1.37 6.45
C ASN A 202 15.74 0.03 7.23
N ILE A 203 16.92 -0.56 7.33
CA ILE A 203 17.12 -1.81 8.09
C ILE A 203 16.77 -1.65 9.58
N ALA A 204 17.11 -0.51 10.19
CA ALA A 204 16.74 -0.25 11.57
C ALA A 204 15.23 -0.12 11.75
N ASP A 205 14.50 0.42 10.76
CA ASP A 205 13.04 0.44 10.77
C ASP A 205 12.43 -0.96 10.66
N GLN A 206 13.02 -1.84 9.83
CA GLN A 206 12.60 -3.25 9.74
C GLN A 206 12.76 -3.99 11.08
N GLU A 207 13.92 -3.82 11.72
CA GLU A 207 14.21 -4.41 13.03
C GLU A 207 13.29 -3.83 14.11
N ASN A 208 13.11 -2.51 14.11
CA ASN A 208 12.25 -1.84 15.06
C ASN A 208 10.78 -2.24 14.91
N LEU A 209 10.28 -2.44 13.69
CA LEU A 209 8.93 -2.96 13.44
C LEU A 209 8.74 -4.35 14.08
N ALA A 210 9.72 -5.25 13.94
CA ALA A 210 9.68 -6.58 14.57
C ALA A 210 9.67 -6.48 16.12
N ASN A 211 10.48 -5.58 16.68
CA ASN A 211 10.54 -5.35 18.12
C ASN A 211 9.22 -4.79 18.68
N ILE A 212 8.59 -3.82 17.99
CA ILE A 212 7.29 -3.29 18.38
C ILE A 212 6.22 -4.38 18.29
N ALA A 213 6.21 -5.18 17.22
CA ALA A 213 5.27 -6.29 17.06
C ALA A 213 5.38 -7.31 18.21
N PHE A 214 6.60 -7.67 18.59
CA PHE A 214 6.84 -8.54 19.74
C PHE A 214 6.30 -7.92 21.04
N LYS A 215 6.56 -6.65 21.32
CA LYS A 215 6.04 -5.97 22.53
C LYS A 215 4.52 -5.89 22.54
N LEU A 216 3.89 -5.55 21.41
CA LEU A 216 2.43 -5.47 21.31
C LEU A 216 1.76 -6.82 21.59
N SER A 217 2.32 -7.91 21.05
CA SER A 217 1.81 -9.26 21.33
C SER A 217 2.06 -9.68 22.78
N SER A 218 3.30 -9.59 23.27
CA SER A 218 3.67 -10.11 24.59
C SER A 218 3.16 -9.29 25.77
N GLU A 219 3.10 -7.95 25.64
CA GLU A 219 2.74 -7.05 26.75
C GLU A 219 1.26 -6.63 26.70
N ARG A 220 0.67 -6.55 25.50
CA ARG A 220 -0.70 -6.03 25.30
C ARG A 220 -1.68 -7.07 24.74
N ALA A 221 -1.24 -8.29 24.46
CA ALA A 221 -2.04 -9.36 23.85
C ALA A 221 -2.70 -8.91 22.52
N VAL A 222 -2.01 -8.04 21.77
CA VAL A 222 -2.45 -7.59 20.44
C VAL A 222 -1.71 -8.40 19.37
N PRO A 223 -2.40 -9.24 18.59
CA PRO A 223 -1.76 -10.01 17.55
C PRO A 223 -1.28 -9.12 16.40
N VAL A 224 -0.09 -9.44 15.87
CA VAL A 224 0.53 -8.73 14.76
C VAL A 224 0.95 -9.71 13.67
N LEU A 225 0.47 -9.50 12.45
CA LEU A 225 0.89 -10.25 11.27
C LEU A 225 1.74 -9.35 10.37
N ILE A 226 2.96 -9.75 10.05
CA ILE A 226 3.85 -9.02 9.15
C ILE A 226 4.09 -9.84 7.88
N SER A 227 3.99 -9.21 6.71
CA SER A 227 4.44 -9.80 5.44
C SER A 227 5.75 -9.21 4.96
N ASN A 228 6.69 -10.04 4.52
CA ASN A 228 7.95 -9.61 3.90
C ASN A 228 8.49 -10.70 2.96
N HIS A 229 9.61 -10.45 2.29
CA HIS A 229 10.37 -11.50 1.60
C HIS A 229 10.91 -12.54 2.58
N ASP A 230 10.91 -13.81 2.18
CA ASP A 230 11.60 -14.88 2.91
C ASP A 230 13.11 -14.82 2.65
N THR A 231 13.85 -14.27 3.62
CA THR A 231 15.30 -14.10 3.55
C THR A 231 15.93 -14.48 4.90
N PRO A 232 17.24 -14.79 4.96
CA PRO A 232 17.92 -15.00 6.23
C PRO A 232 17.77 -13.82 7.20
N MET A 233 17.70 -12.60 6.67
CA MET A 233 17.58 -11.38 7.47
C MET A 233 16.18 -11.24 8.09
N THR A 234 15.13 -11.39 7.29
CA THR A 234 13.74 -11.33 7.78
C THR A 234 13.43 -12.47 8.77
N ARG A 235 13.99 -13.66 8.55
CA ARG A 235 13.93 -14.76 9.55
C ARG A 235 14.62 -14.42 10.86
N LYS A 236 15.75 -13.71 10.81
CA LYS A 236 16.45 -13.23 12.00
C LYS A 236 15.63 -12.18 12.74
N TRP A 237 15.03 -11.22 12.03
CA TRP A 237 14.21 -10.18 12.66
C TRP A 237 12.94 -10.76 13.29
N TYR A 238 12.29 -11.71 12.61
CA TYR A 238 11.01 -12.28 13.05
C TYR A 238 11.16 -13.57 13.86
N TYR A 239 12.30 -13.83 14.47
CA TYR A 239 12.60 -15.10 15.15
C TYR A 239 11.65 -15.44 16.32
N GLN A 240 10.97 -14.43 16.89
CA GLN A 240 10.00 -14.59 17.98
C GLN A 240 8.56 -14.84 17.47
N ALA A 241 8.34 -14.81 16.15
CA ALA A 241 7.04 -15.02 15.54
C ALA A 241 6.85 -16.48 15.08
N SER A 242 5.60 -16.88 14.88
CA SER A 242 5.29 -18.06 14.07
C SER A 242 5.46 -17.72 12.59
N LEU A 243 6.38 -18.42 11.93
CA LEU A 243 6.75 -18.14 10.53
C LEU A 243 6.01 -19.07 9.56
N HIS A 244 5.34 -18.49 8.57
CA HIS A 244 4.65 -19.20 7.50
C HIS A 244 5.15 -18.76 6.13
N ILE A 245 5.49 -19.72 5.27
CA ILE A 245 5.99 -19.45 3.92
C ILE A 245 4.83 -19.52 2.94
N VAL A 246 4.68 -18.48 2.12
CA VAL A 246 3.71 -18.45 1.01
C VAL A 246 4.46 -18.38 -0.30
N LYS A 247 4.31 -19.41 -1.13
CA LYS A 247 5.02 -19.50 -2.41
C LYS A 247 4.60 -18.37 -3.34
N ALA A 248 5.55 -17.49 -3.69
CA ALA A 248 5.26 -16.37 -4.56
C ALA A 248 4.95 -16.87 -5.99
N ARG A 249 3.78 -16.49 -6.52
CA ARG A 249 3.35 -16.88 -7.88
C ARG A 249 4.01 -16.06 -9.00
N ARG A 250 4.84 -15.05 -8.71
CA ARG A 250 5.38 -14.11 -9.72
C ARG A 250 6.90 -14.05 -9.76
N THR A 251 7.42 -13.91 -10.97
CA THR A 251 8.81 -13.69 -11.33
C THR A 251 9.08 -12.19 -11.37
N ILE A 252 10.09 -11.70 -10.64
CA ILE A 252 10.52 -10.29 -10.69
C ILE A 252 11.89 -10.25 -11.40
N SER A 253 11.91 -10.29 -12.74
CA SER A 253 13.12 -10.02 -13.53
C SER A 253 12.81 -10.03 -15.04
N ARG A 254 13.45 -9.12 -15.79
CA ARG A 254 13.45 -9.06 -17.26
C ARG A 254 14.46 -10.05 -17.89
N ASN A 255 15.37 -10.62 -17.08
CA ASN A 255 16.42 -11.55 -17.51
C ASN A 255 16.04 -13.01 -17.17
N ILE A 256 16.02 -13.87 -18.19
CA ILE A 256 15.66 -15.29 -18.09
C ILE A 256 16.62 -16.08 -17.17
N LEU A 257 17.87 -15.63 -17.05
CA LEU A 257 18.95 -16.29 -16.29
C LEU A 257 19.07 -15.84 -14.82
N ALA A 258 18.37 -14.75 -14.41
CA ALA A 258 18.45 -14.18 -13.06
C ALA A 258 17.11 -14.30 -12.30
N ARG A 259 16.38 -15.40 -12.52
CA ARG A 259 15.07 -15.65 -11.89
C ARG A 259 15.25 -16.26 -10.49
N SER A 260 15.50 -15.44 -9.47
CA SER A 260 15.26 -15.88 -8.09
C SER A 260 13.79 -15.65 -7.75
N LYS A 261 13.04 -16.73 -7.53
CA LYS A 261 11.75 -16.66 -6.83
C LYS A 261 12.11 -16.51 -5.36
N VAL A 262 11.77 -15.38 -4.77
CA VAL A 262 11.83 -15.21 -3.31
C VAL A 262 10.41 -15.44 -2.82
N ASP A 263 10.25 -16.44 -1.96
CA ASP A 263 8.96 -16.73 -1.35
C ASP A 263 8.56 -15.59 -0.42
N GLU A 264 7.28 -15.49 -0.13
CA GLU A 264 6.77 -14.55 0.87
C GLU A 264 6.84 -15.21 2.24
N LEU A 265 7.22 -14.43 3.26
CA LEU A 265 7.21 -14.80 4.66
C LEU A 265 6.10 -14.04 5.38
N LEU A 266 5.20 -14.76 6.03
CA LEU A 266 4.23 -14.24 6.98
C LEU A 266 4.70 -14.55 8.40
N ALA A 267 4.97 -13.52 9.19
CA ALA A 267 5.39 -13.63 10.58
C ALA A 267 4.23 -13.22 11.51
N LEU A 268 3.70 -14.18 12.26
CA LEU A 268 2.57 -13.98 13.18
C LEU A 268 3.05 -13.97 14.63
N TYR A 269 2.88 -12.83 15.30
CA TYR A 269 3.05 -12.64 16.73
C TYR A 269 1.68 -12.78 17.44
N ARG A 270 1.63 -13.54 18.52
CA ARG A 270 0.40 -13.81 19.31
C ARG A 270 0.65 -13.63 20.79
#